data_AF-A0A1D3SR19-F1
#
_entry.id   AF-A0A1D3SR19-F1
#
_cell.length_a   1.000
_cell.length_b   1.000
_cell.length_c   1.000
_cell.angle_alpha   90.00
_cell.angle_beta   90.00
_cell.angle_gamma   90.00
#
_symmetry.space_group_name_H-M   'P 1'
#
loop_
_entity.id
_entity.type
_entity.pdbx_description
1 polymer ?
#
loop_
_entity_poly.entity_id
_entity_poly.type
_entity_poly.pdbx_seq_one_letter_code
_entity_poly.pdbx_strand_id
1 'polypeptide(L)'
;PDLRRCGTEAILPYDQYMHRFAAYFQQGNMESNGKYVDRNGHAVDYQTGPIIWGEPGTNGQHAFYQLIHQGTKMVPCDFIAPAITHNPLSDHHQKLLSNFFAQTEALAFGKSREVVEQEYRDQGKDPATLEHVVPFKVFEGNRPTNSILLREITPFSLGALIALYEHKIFTQGAILNIFTFDQWGVELGKQLANRILPELKDGSEVSSHDSSTNGLINRYKGGARKFFRGGWVQGGGGGE
;
A
#
# COMPACT_ATOMS: atom_id res chain seq x y z
N PRO A 1 13.67 -9.42 14.74
CA PRO A 1 13.40 -8.06 14.21
C PRO A 1 12.48 -7.29 15.16
N ASP A 2 12.80 -6.03 15.45
CA ASP A 2 12.03 -5.22 16.42
C ASP A 2 10.77 -4.65 15.76
N LEU A 3 9.59 -5.09 16.21
CA LEU A 3 8.28 -4.60 15.75
C LEU A 3 8.18 -3.07 15.85
N ARG A 4 8.89 -2.44 16.79
CA ARG A 4 8.89 -0.98 17.02
C ARG A 4 9.54 -0.17 15.90
N ARG A 5 10.19 -0.83 14.93
CA ARG A 5 10.88 -0.19 13.79
C ARG A 5 10.23 -0.48 12.44
N CYS A 6 9.03 -1.06 12.42
CA CYS A 6 8.32 -1.31 11.17
C CYS A 6 7.76 0.01 10.61
N GLY A 7 8.25 0.45 9.44
CA GLY A 7 7.78 1.69 8.81
C GLY A 7 6.46 1.57 8.05
N THR A 8 5.79 0.42 8.13
CA THR A 8 4.64 0.07 7.28
C THR A 8 3.68 -0.84 8.03
N GLU A 9 2.39 -0.76 7.68
CA GLU A 9 1.34 -1.72 8.06
C GLU A 9 0.50 -2.06 6.82
N ALA A 10 0.22 -3.35 6.62
CA ALA A 10 -0.61 -3.82 5.51
C ALA A 10 -2.04 -4.14 5.99
N ILE A 11 -3.06 -3.61 5.30
CA ILE A 11 -4.47 -3.93 5.55
C ILE A 11 -4.98 -4.80 4.39
N LEU A 12 -5.33 -6.05 4.67
CA LEU A 12 -5.53 -7.09 3.67
C LEU A 12 -6.94 -7.70 3.81
N PRO A 13 -7.99 -7.03 3.28
CA PRO A 13 -9.35 -7.53 3.37
C PRO A 13 -9.60 -8.66 2.35
N TYR A 14 -10.02 -9.82 2.81
CA TYR A 14 -10.48 -10.95 2.00
C TYR A 14 -11.97 -10.76 1.66
N ASP A 15 -12.26 -9.63 1.04
CA ASP A 15 -13.58 -9.25 0.53
C ASP A 15 -13.40 -8.24 -0.61
N GLN A 16 -13.99 -8.51 -1.77
CA GLN A 16 -13.79 -7.68 -2.96
C GLN A 16 -14.58 -6.35 -2.90
N TYR A 17 -15.67 -6.26 -2.13
CA TYR A 17 -16.35 -4.98 -1.92
C TYR A 17 -15.49 -4.02 -1.10
N MET A 18 -14.62 -4.56 -0.24
CA MET A 18 -13.66 -3.79 0.56
C MET A 18 -12.38 -3.38 -0.20
N HIS A 19 -12.32 -3.46 -1.53
CA HIS A 19 -11.10 -3.13 -2.29
C HIS A 19 -10.57 -1.69 -2.10
N ARG A 20 -11.39 -0.75 -1.61
CA ARG A 20 -10.96 0.62 -1.25
C ARG A 20 -10.65 0.82 0.23
N PHE A 21 -10.83 -0.20 1.07
CA PHE A 21 -10.70 -0.07 2.52
C PHE A 21 -9.28 0.31 2.95
N ALA A 22 -8.25 -0.32 2.37
CA ALA A 22 -6.86 0.06 2.63
C ALA A 22 -6.56 1.50 2.17
N ALA A 23 -7.04 1.90 1.00
CA ALA A 23 -6.87 3.27 0.47
C ALA A 23 -7.60 4.34 1.31
N TYR A 24 -8.75 3.99 1.90
CA TYR A 24 -9.45 4.86 2.84
C TYR A 24 -8.57 5.13 4.08
N PHE A 25 -7.93 4.10 4.64
CA PHE A 25 -7.03 4.24 5.79
C PHE A 25 -5.62 4.71 5.44
N GLN A 26 -5.22 4.74 4.17
CA GLN A 26 -4.07 5.53 3.74
C GLN A 26 -4.27 6.99 4.11
N GLN A 27 -5.40 7.58 3.71
CA GLN A 27 -5.73 8.93 4.14
C GLN A 27 -5.94 8.97 5.66
N GLY A 28 -6.86 8.14 6.18
CA GLY A 28 -7.27 8.20 7.59
C GLY A 28 -6.12 8.08 8.59
N ASN A 29 -5.13 7.23 8.33
CA ASN A 29 -4.00 7.04 9.24
C ASN A 29 -2.82 7.98 8.91
N MET A 30 -2.38 8.01 7.65
CA MET A 30 -1.14 8.69 7.28
C MET A 30 -1.29 10.22 7.32
N GLU A 31 -2.44 10.78 6.92
CA GLU A 31 -2.71 12.22 7.03
C GLU A 31 -2.84 12.65 8.50
N SER A 32 -3.42 11.77 9.33
CA SER A 32 -3.66 12.04 10.75
C SER A 32 -2.38 11.97 11.59
N ASN A 33 -1.66 10.85 11.52
CA ASN A 33 -0.52 10.56 12.40
C ASN A 33 0.85 10.68 11.71
N GLY A 34 0.91 11.04 10.42
CA GLY A 34 2.16 11.36 9.70
C GLY A 34 2.72 12.71 10.10
N LYS A 35 3.08 12.87 11.38
CA LYS A 35 3.52 14.12 12.00
C LYS A 35 4.92 13.98 12.58
N TYR A 36 5.66 15.07 12.66
CA TYR A 36 7.03 15.08 13.21
C TYR A 36 7.22 16.10 14.34
N VAL A 37 6.19 16.89 14.67
CA VAL A 37 6.19 17.86 15.77
C VAL A 37 5.15 17.43 16.79
N ASP A 38 5.57 17.39 18.05
CA ASP A 38 4.70 17.03 19.17
C ASP A 38 3.78 18.20 19.57
N ARG A 39 2.83 17.95 20.47
CA ARG A 39 1.87 18.96 20.94
C ARG A 39 2.53 20.12 21.72
N ASN A 40 3.79 19.98 22.13
CA ASN A 40 4.56 21.03 22.80
C ASN A 40 5.33 21.93 21.81
N GLY A 41 5.30 21.60 20.50
CA GLY A 41 6.00 22.34 19.47
C GLY A 41 7.44 21.88 19.24
N HIS A 42 7.83 20.71 19.76
CA HIS A 42 9.17 20.16 19.56
C HIS A 42 9.17 19.07 18.48
N ALA A 43 10.27 19.00 17.71
CA ALA A 43 10.47 17.87 16.80
C ALA A 43 10.64 16.57 17.60
N VAL A 44 9.98 15.50 17.15
CA VAL A 44 10.06 14.17 17.77
C VAL A 44 11.36 13.46 17.39
N ASP A 45 11.90 12.65 18.30
CA ASP A 45 13.07 11.78 18.08
C ASP A 45 12.69 10.28 17.97
N TYR A 46 11.39 10.00 17.86
CA TYR A 46 10.79 8.67 17.69
C TYR A 46 9.94 8.58 16.42
N GLN A 47 9.50 7.36 16.07
CA GLN A 47 8.61 7.12 14.92
C GLN A 47 7.16 7.48 15.25
N THR A 48 6.43 8.02 14.27
CA THR A 48 4.99 8.32 14.39
C THR A 48 4.15 7.40 13.49
N GLY A 49 3.26 7.93 12.65
CA GLY A 49 2.35 7.12 11.82
C GLY A 49 3.09 6.24 10.80
N PRO A 50 2.69 4.97 10.63
CA PRO A 50 3.28 4.08 9.62
C PRO A 50 2.74 4.37 8.22
N ILE A 51 3.42 3.85 7.19
CA ILE A 51 2.87 3.82 5.82
C ILE A 51 1.81 2.71 5.74
N ILE A 52 0.57 3.07 5.41
CA ILE A 52 -0.52 2.12 5.18
C ILE A 52 -0.57 1.72 3.71
N TRP A 53 -0.80 0.44 3.44
CA TRP A 53 -1.02 -0.06 2.09
C TRP A 53 -1.76 -1.40 2.12
N GLY A 54 -2.17 -1.89 0.95
CA GLY A 54 -2.81 -3.19 0.83
C GLY A 54 -3.77 -3.27 -0.35
N GLU A 55 -4.14 -4.49 -0.68
CA GLU A 55 -5.10 -4.86 -1.73
C GLU A 55 -5.93 -6.03 -1.20
N PRO A 56 -7.16 -6.23 -1.70
CA PRO A 56 -7.99 -7.32 -1.24
C PRO A 56 -7.39 -8.69 -1.60
N GLY A 57 -7.65 -9.68 -0.74
CA GLY A 57 -7.36 -11.07 -1.02
C GLY A 57 -8.30 -11.64 -2.08
N THR A 58 -7.88 -12.52 -2.99
CA THR A 58 -6.54 -13.14 -3.11
C THR A 58 -5.59 -12.38 -4.06
N ASN A 59 -6.01 -11.26 -4.66
CA ASN A 59 -5.19 -10.50 -5.61
C ASN A 59 -3.83 -10.10 -5.02
N GLY A 60 -3.81 -9.62 -3.77
CA GLY A 60 -2.58 -9.27 -3.07
C GLY A 60 -1.59 -10.43 -2.93
N GLN A 61 -2.09 -11.68 -2.81
CA GLN A 61 -1.25 -12.88 -2.70
C GLN A 61 -0.36 -13.09 -3.92
N HIS A 62 -0.88 -12.75 -5.10
CA HIS A 62 -0.18 -12.91 -6.37
C HIS A 62 0.64 -11.66 -6.76
N ALA A 63 0.63 -10.61 -5.94
CA ALA A 63 1.33 -9.36 -6.21
C ALA A 63 2.55 -9.16 -5.31
N PHE A 64 2.37 -9.12 -3.99
CA PHE A 64 3.41 -8.65 -3.07
C PHE A 64 3.65 -9.55 -1.84
N TYR A 65 2.89 -10.64 -1.68
CA TYR A 65 3.08 -11.55 -0.55
C TYR A 65 4.44 -12.26 -0.57
N GLN A 66 5.07 -12.39 -1.75
CA GLN A 66 6.46 -12.84 -1.86
C GLN A 66 7.40 -12.00 -0.99
N LEU A 67 7.26 -10.66 -1.02
CA LEU A 67 8.06 -9.76 -0.20
C LEU A 67 7.67 -9.89 1.28
N ILE A 68 6.38 -10.05 1.59
CA ILE A 68 5.93 -10.21 2.98
C ILE A 68 6.50 -11.50 3.58
N HIS A 69 6.53 -12.61 2.84
CA HIS A 69 6.99 -13.92 3.33
C HIS A 69 8.51 -14.08 3.38
N GLN A 70 9.23 -13.65 2.34
CA GLN A 70 10.67 -13.93 2.21
C GLN A 70 11.52 -12.67 2.02
N GLY A 71 10.91 -11.49 2.05
CA GLY A 71 11.64 -10.23 2.01
C GLY A 71 12.31 -9.91 3.36
N THR A 72 13.20 -8.91 3.33
CA THR A 72 13.99 -8.48 4.48
C THR A 72 13.26 -7.45 5.37
N LYS A 73 12.03 -7.05 5.00
CA LYS A 73 11.21 -6.12 5.77
C LYS A 73 10.20 -6.88 6.61
N MET A 74 10.05 -6.49 7.87
CA MET A 74 8.92 -6.90 8.70
C MET A 74 7.74 -5.99 8.39
N VAL A 75 6.59 -6.61 8.09
CA VAL A 75 5.35 -5.91 7.76
C VAL A 75 4.23 -6.52 8.62
N PRO A 76 3.82 -5.85 9.70
CA PRO A 76 2.59 -6.20 10.40
C PRO A 76 1.39 -6.14 9.44
N CYS A 77 0.55 -7.17 9.46
CA CYS A 77 -0.58 -7.29 8.55
C CYS A 77 -1.90 -7.48 9.33
N ASP A 78 -2.91 -6.66 9.03
CA ASP A 78 -4.28 -6.85 9.50
C ASP A 78 -5.07 -7.59 8.40
N PHE A 79 -5.31 -8.88 8.62
CA PHE A 79 -6.15 -9.72 7.76
C PHE A 79 -7.61 -9.59 8.21
N ILE A 80 -8.52 -9.31 7.27
CA ILE A 80 -9.94 -9.11 7.58
C ILE A 80 -10.80 -9.99 6.68
N ALA A 81 -11.75 -10.74 7.22
CA ALA A 81 -12.69 -11.52 6.40
C ALA A 81 -14.09 -11.58 7.03
N PRO A 82 -15.16 -11.63 6.22
CA PRO A 82 -16.47 -12.09 6.68
C PRO A 82 -16.56 -13.62 6.63
N ALA A 83 -17.26 -14.23 7.58
CA ALA A 83 -17.57 -15.65 7.59
C ALA A 83 -18.72 -16.03 6.62
N ILE A 84 -19.54 -15.05 6.23
CA ILE A 84 -20.68 -15.17 5.32
C ILE A 84 -20.47 -14.24 4.14
N THR A 85 -20.63 -14.76 2.91
CA THR A 85 -20.58 -14.00 1.67
C THR A 85 -21.96 -13.51 1.24
N HIS A 86 -22.02 -12.30 0.67
CA HIS A 86 -23.19 -11.80 -0.05
C HIS A 86 -23.43 -12.51 -1.39
N ASN A 87 -22.41 -13.21 -1.91
CA ASN A 87 -22.42 -13.85 -3.22
C ASN A 87 -22.09 -15.35 -3.06
N PRO A 88 -23.05 -16.19 -2.62
CA PRO A 88 -22.82 -17.62 -2.46
C PRO A 88 -22.71 -18.29 -3.84
N LEU A 89 -21.48 -18.68 -4.21
CA LEU A 89 -21.19 -19.37 -5.46
C LEU A 89 -20.29 -20.59 -5.20
N SER A 90 -20.87 -21.78 -5.36
CA SER A 90 -20.24 -23.08 -5.06
C SER A 90 -19.38 -23.05 -3.77
N ASP A 91 -18.09 -23.31 -3.90
CA ASP A 91 -17.07 -23.36 -2.88
C ASP A 91 -16.15 -22.11 -2.90
N HIS A 92 -16.51 -21.05 -3.63
CA HIS A 92 -15.66 -19.85 -3.76
C HIS A 92 -15.32 -19.24 -2.41
N HIS A 93 -16.31 -19.08 -1.53
CA HIS A 93 -16.08 -18.47 -0.22
C HIS A 93 -15.25 -19.37 0.70
N GLN A 94 -15.42 -20.69 0.61
CA GLN A 94 -14.59 -21.65 1.36
C GLN A 94 -13.13 -21.60 0.89
N LYS A 95 -12.88 -21.52 -0.42
CA LYS A 95 -11.55 -21.32 -0.99
C LYS A 95 -10.92 -19.99 -0.59
N LEU A 96 -11.72 -18.93 -0.54
CA LEU A 96 -11.26 -17.61 -0.06
C LEU A 96 -10.85 -17.68 1.41
N LEU A 97 -11.68 -18.28 2.27
CA LEU A 97 -11.40 -18.41 3.69
C LEU A 97 -10.25 -19.38 3.99
N SER A 98 -10.08 -20.47 3.23
CA SER A 98 -8.92 -21.34 3.39
C SER A 98 -7.61 -20.58 3.13
N ASN A 99 -7.61 -19.70 2.13
CA ASN A 99 -6.50 -18.80 1.85
C ASN A 99 -6.31 -17.71 2.91
N PHE A 100 -7.36 -17.24 3.58
CA PHE A 100 -7.27 -16.31 4.71
C PHE A 100 -6.56 -16.97 5.89
N PHE A 101 -7.00 -18.17 6.28
CA PHE A 101 -6.40 -18.92 7.40
C PHE A 101 -4.96 -19.32 7.09
N ALA A 102 -4.72 -19.93 5.92
CA ALA A 102 -3.41 -20.45 5.55
C ALA A 102 -2.31 -19.37 5.50
N GLN A 103 -2.64 -18.14 5.08
CA GLN A 103 -1.63 -17.08 4.97
C GLN A 103 -1.13 -16.61 6.33
N THR A 104 -2.02 -16.44 7.31
CA THR A 104 -1.62 -16.04 8.66
C THR A 104 -0.85 -17.16 9.38
N GLU A 105 -1.23 -18.42 9.17
CA GLU A 105 -0.48 -19.58 9.64
C GLU A 105 0.93 -19.66 9.02
N ALA A 106 1.03 -19.52 7.70
CA ALA A 106 2.30 -19.55 6.98
C ALA A 106 3.24 -18.41 7.42
N LEU A 107 2.70 -17.21 7.66
CA LEU A 107 3.48 -16.07 8.17
C LEU A 107 3.99 -16.31 9.60
N ALA A 108 3.18 -16.94 10.45
CA ALA A 108 3.56 -17.24 11.82
C ALA A 108 4.64 -18.33 11.91
N PHE A 109 4.44 -19.46 11.22
CA PHE A 109 5.25 -20.66 11.44
C PHE A 109 6.29 -20.95 10.35
N GLY A 110 6.12 -20.38 9.17
CA GLY A 110 7.04 -20.61 8.06
C GLY A 110 7.14 -22.09 7.67
N LYS A 111 8.32 -22.48 7.19
CA LYS A 111 8.63 -23.82 6.70
C LYS A 111 10.14 -24.02 6.74
N SER A 112 10.59 -24.94 7.58
CA SER A 112 12.01 -25.19 7.80
C SER A 112 12.68 -25.90 6.62
N ARG A 113 14.01 -25.88 6.60
CA ARG A 113 14.81 -26.57 5.60
C ARG A 113 14.54 -28.08 5.59
N GLU A 114 14.40 -28.67 6.77
CA GLU A 114 14.14 -30.10 6.96
C GLU A 114 12.81 -30.50 6.32
N VAL A 115 11.77 -29.68 6.47
CA VAL A 115 10.48 -29.90 5.83
C VAL A 115 10.60 -29.83 4.30
N VAL A 116 11.33 -28.83 3.78
CA VAL A 116 11.57 -28.70 2.32
C VAL A 116 12.33 -29.90 1.77
N GLU A 117 13.38 -30.36 2.46
CA GLU A 117 14.16 -31.52 2.05
C GLU A 117 13.33 -32.80 2.11
N GLN A 118 12.50 -32.97 3.15
CA GLN A 118 11.61 -34.13 3.25
C GLN A 118 10.59 -34.18 2.11
N GLU A 119 9.97 -33.06 1.72
CA GLU A 119 9.06 -33.02 0.56
C GLU A 119 9.74 -33.43 -0.76
N TYR A 120 11.03 -33.13 -0.91
CA TYR A 120 11.79 -33.60 -2.08
C TYR A 120 12.06 -35.10 -2.02
N ARG A 121 12.34 -35.65 -0.83
CA ARG A 121 12.49 -37.11 -0.65
C ARG A 121 11.19 -37.84 -0.97
N ASP A 122 10.05 -37.30 -0.55
CA ASP A 122 8.72 -37.89 -0.81
C ASP A 122 8.38 -37.88 -2.32
N GLN A 123 9.01 -36.99 -3.09
CA GLN A 123 8.95 -36.95 -4.57
C GLN A 123 10.02 -37.82 -5.25
N GLY A 124 10.79 -38.61 -4.48
CA GLY A 124 11.86 -39.47 -5.00
C GLY A 124 13.12 -38.72 -5.45
N LYS A 125 13.33 -37.47 -4.98
CA LYS A 125 14.52 -36.67 -5.32
C LYS A 125 15.51 -36.67 -4.16
N ASP A 126 16.80 -36.64 -4.48
CA ASP A 126 17.86 -36.48 -3.49
C ASP A 126 18.07 -34.99 -3.17
N PRO A 127 17.80 -34.53 -1.93
CA PRO A 127 18.01 -33.14 -1.54
C PRO A 127 19.45 -32.64 -1.72
N ALA A 128 20.45 -33.52 -1.66
CA ALA A 128 21.85 -33.14 -1.89
C ALA A 128 22.08 -32.63 -3.32
N THR A 129 21.28 -33.09 -4.29
CA THR A 129 21.32 -32.59 -5.68
C THR A 129 20.55 -31.27 -5.86
N LEU A 130 19.80 -30.86 -4.85
CA LEU A 130 18.89 -29.71 -4.87
C LEU A 130 19.34 -28.57 -3.94
N GLU A 131 20.59 -28.57 -3.48
CA GLU A 131 21.15 -27.50 -2.64
C GLU A 131 21.01 -26.10 -3.27
N HIS A 132 20.98 -26.02 -4.60
CA HIS A 132 20.77 -24.78 -5.35
C HIS A 132 19.31 -24.27 -5.34
N VAL A 133 18.35 -25.02 -4.80
CA VAL A 133 16.92 -24.63 -4.71
C VAL A 133 16.41 -24.64 -3.27
N VAL A 134 16.82 -25.61 -2.46
CA VAL A 134 16.33 -25.81 -1.09
C VAL A 134 16.32 -24.52 -0.25
N PRO A 135 17.40 -23.72 -0.19
CA PRO A 135 17.43 -22.50 0.63
C PRO A 135 16.35 -21.47 0.23
N PHE A 136 15.99 -21.42 -1.05
CA PHE A 136 15.02 -20.46 -1.59
C PHE A 136 13.56 -20.86 -1.31
N LYS A 137 13.32 -22.10 -0.87
CA LYS A 137 12.00 -22.61 -0.47
C LYS A 137 11.77 -22.63 1.03
N VAL A 138 12.76 -22.18 1.82
CA VAL A 138 12.63 -22.00 3.27
C VAL A 138 11.83 -20.72 3.55
N PHE A 139 10.91 -20.82 4.50
CA PHE A 139 10.15 -19.68 5.02
C PHE A 139 10.50 -19.53 6.49
N GLU A 140 11.06 -18.40 6.88
CA GLU A 140 11.53 -18.19 8.27
C GLU A 140 10.37 -18.09 9.28
N GLY A 141 9.15 -17.77 8.82
CA GLY A 141 8.01 -17.51 9.70
C GLY A 141 8.26 -16.29 10.59
N ASN A 142 7.66 -16.28 11.79
CA ASN A 142 7.78 -15.22 12.78
C ASN A 142 7.45 -13.81 12.23
N ARG A 143 6.40 -13.74 11.40
CA ARG A 143 5.89 -12.51 10.80
C ARG A 143 4.50 -12.22 11.36
N PRO A 144 4.30 -11.07 12.02
CA PRO A 144 3.10 -10.83 12.84
C PRO A 144 1.88 -10.49 11.98
N THR A 145 0.73 -11.07 12.35
CA THR A 145 -0.57 -10.77 11.75
C THR A 145 -1.64 -10.63 12.81
N ASN A 146 -2.61 -9.75 12.61
CA ASN A 146 -3.90 -9.80 13.29
C ASN A 146 -4.95 -10.40 12.34
N SER A 147 -5.86 -11.21 12.88
CA SER A 147 -6.98 -11.78 12.13
C SER A 147 -8.30 -11.25 12.69
N ILE A 148 -9.00 -10.43 11.90
CA ILE A 148 -10.29 -9.85 12.24
C ILE A 148 -11.36 -10.58 11.42
N LEU A 149 -12.04 -11.53 12.07
CA LEU A 149 -13.14 -12.29 11.47
C LEU A 149 -14.47 -11.68 11.91
N LEU A 150 -15.23 -11.17 10.95
CA LEU A 150 -16.60 -10.70 11.16
C LEU A 150 -17.59 -11.77 10.71
N ARG A 151 -18.83 -11.74 11.21
CA ARG A 151 -19.87 -12.66 10.73
C ARG A 151 -20.18 -12.41 9.25
N GLU A 152 -20.42 -11.16 8.87
CA GLU A 152 -20.80 -10.71 7.54
C GLU A 152 -20.47 -9.21 7.42
N ILE A 153 -20.16 -8.71 6.23
CA ILE A 153 -19.99 -7.26 6.01
C ILE A 153 -21.37 -6.61 5.78
N THR A 154 -21.92 -5.99 6.80
CA THR A 154 -23.19 -5.25 6.75
C THR A 154 -22.91 -3.77 7.02
N PRO A 155 -23.85 -2.84 6.79
CA PRO A 155 -23.65 -1.44 7.15
C PRO A 155 -23.22 -1.25 8.60
N PHE A 156 -23.78 -2.04 9.52
CA PHE A 156 -23.42 -2.00 10.93
C PHE A 156 -21.99 -2.50 11.18
N SER A 157 -21.62 -3.68 10.68
CA SER A 157 -20.30 -4.25 10.94
C SER A 157 -19.18 -3.47 10.23
N LEU A 158 -19.46 -2.92 9.04
CA LEU A 158 -18.54 -2.01 8.36
C LEU A 158 -18.35 -0.71 9.16
N GLY A 159 -19.42 -0.10 9.67
CA GLY A 159 -19.32 1.10 10.51
C GLY A 159 -18.51 0.84 11.79
N ALA A 160 -18.76 -0.28 12.46
CA ALA A 160 -17.99 -0.68 13.64
C ALA A 160 -16.51 -0.92 13.31
N LEU A 161 -16.22 -1.55 12.17
CA LEU A 161 -14.85 -1.79 11.71
C LEU A 161 -14.13 -0.49 11.36
N ILE A 162 -14.80 0.47 10.72
CA ILE A 162 -14.22 1.80 10.44
C ILE A 162 -13.89 2.52 11.75
N ALA A 163 -14.85 2.59 12.68
CA ALA A 163 -14.66 3.23 13.98
C ALA A 163 -13.55 2.58 14.82
N LEU A 164 -13.36 1.25 14.71
CA LEU A 164 -12.23 0.56 15.33
C LEU A 164 -10.89 1.14 14.88
N TYR A 165 -10.69 1.34 13.57
CA TYR A 165 -9.45 1.91 13.04
C TYR A 165 -9.33 3.40 13.37
N GLU A 166 -10.43 4.17 13.38
CA GLU A 166 -10.39 5.58 13.83
C GLU A 166 -9.91 5.69 15.28
N HIS A 167 -10.40 4.82 16.17
CA HIS A 167 -9.96 4.79 17.57
C HIS A 167 -8.53 4.25 17.73
N LYS A 168 -8.10 3.30 16.89
CA LYS A 168 -6.68 2.89 16.79
C LYS A 168 -5.80 4.09 16.45
N ILE A 169 -6.16 4.87 15.43
CA ILE A 169 -5.43 6.06 14.98
C ILE A 169 -5.39 7.13 16.07
N PHE A 170 -6.53 7.44 16.69
CA PHE A 170 -6.62 8.37 17.81
C PHE A 170 -5.71 7.96 18.97
N THR A 171 -5.78 6.68 19.37
CA THR A 171 -5.00 6.16 20.50
C THR A 171 -3.51 6.26 20.23
N GLN A 172 -3.06 5.90 19.03
CA GLN A 172 -1.66 6.04 18.62
C GLN A 172 -1.20 7.50 18.72
N GLY A 173 -1.95 8.46 18.15
CA GLY A 173 -1.56 9.86 18.19
C GLY A 173 -1.60 10.48 19.60
N ALA A 174 -2.51 10.02 20.45
CA ALA A 174 -2.55 10.39 21.86
C ALA A 174 -1.27 9.96 22.59
N ILE A 175 -0.87 8.69 22.44
CA ILE A 175 0.35 8.11 23.01
C ILE A 175 1.61 8.79 22.48
N LEU A 176 1.67 9.04 21.17
CA LEU A 176 2.80 9.64 20.47
C LEU A 176 2.89 11.16 20.63
N ASN A 177 2.08 11.75 21.51
CA ASN A 177 2.04 13.18 21.76
C ASN A 177 1.91 14.09 20.52
N ILE A 178 1.13 13.70 19.51
CA ILE A 178 0.91 14.49 18.28
C ILE A 178 -0.54 14.99 18.14
N PHE A 179 -0.76 15.95 17.23
CA PHE A 179 -2.10 16.35 16.81
C PHE A 179 -2.57 15.48 15.64
N THR A 180 -3.50 14.56 15.93
CA THR A 180 -4.08 13.63 14.94
C THR A 180 -5.04 14.30 13.95
N PHE A 181 -5.60 15.47 14.28
CA PHE A 181 -6.75 16.05 13.57
C PHE A 181 -6.45 17.33 12.78
N ASP A 182 -5.18 17.62 12.51
CA ASP A 182 -4.75 18.69 11.60
C ASP A 182 -4.00 18.16 10.37
N GLN A 183 -3.79 19.01 9.36
CA GLN A 183 -3.14 18.60 8.10
C GLN A 183 -2.33 19.73 7.44
N TRP A 184 -1.53 20.48 8.19
CA TRP A 184 -0.74 21.62 7.69
C TRP A 184 0.23 21.25 6.54
N GLY A 185 0.65 19.98 6.45
CA GLY A 185 1.57 19.49 5.42
C GLY A 185 1.09 19.67 3.97
N VAL A 186 -0.23 19.84 3.74
CA VAL A 186 -0.77 20.01 2.38
C VAL A 186 -0.65 21.43 1.84
N GLU A 187 -0.29 22.41 2.67
CA GLU A 187 -0.35 23.83 2.31
C GLU A 187 0.77 24.26 1.36
N LEU A 188 2.00 23.78 1.59
CA LEU A 188 3.16 24.16 0.79
C LEU A 188 2.96 23.79 -0.69
N GLY A 189 2.45 22.58 -0.96
CA GLY A 189 2.16 22.14 -2.32
C GLY A 189 1.13 23.03 -3.03
N LYS A 190 0.06 23.42 -2.33
CA LYS A 190 -0.97 24.34 -2.87
C LYS A 190 -0.39 25.72 -3.16
N GLN A 191 0.45 26.25 -2.26
CA GLN A 191 1.10 27.55 -2.46
C GLN A 191 2.05 27.54 -3.67
N LEU A 192 2.86 26.50 -3.81
CA LEU A 192 3.77 26.36 -4.96
C LEU A 192 3.00 26.17 -6.27
N ALA A 193 1.95 25.34 -6.28
CA ALA A 193 1.10 25.15 -7.46
C ALA A 193 0.45 26.47 -7.91
N ASN A 194 -0.03 27.30 -6.97
CA ASN A 194 -0.60 28.61 -7.28
C ASN A 194 0.42 29.59 -7.87
N ARG A 195 1.71 29.49 -7.51
CA ARG A 195 2.79 30.28 -8.11
C ARG A 195 3.17 29.79 -9.50
N ILE A 196 3.19 28.47 -9.71
CA ILE A 196 3.56 27.85 -10.99
C ILE A 196 2.45 28.01 -12.03
N LEU A 197 1.17 27.92 -11.65
CA LEU A 197 0.05 27.91 -12.60
C LEU A 197 0.02 29.12 -13.56
N PRO A 198 0.22 30.38 -13.12
CA PRO A 198 0.34 31.53 -14.02
C PRO A 198 1.51 31.42 -15.00
N GLU A 199 2.65 30.88 -14.56
CA GLU A 199 3.85 30.73 -15.38
C GLU A 199 3.62 29.73 -16.51
N LEU A 200 2.64 28.81 -16.41
CA LEU A 200 2.32 27.87 -17.49
C LEU A 200 1.53 28.49 -18.65
N LYS A 201 0.99 29.71 -18.49
CA LYS A 201 0.03 30.29 -19.44
C LYS A 201 0.67 30.81 -20.72
N ASP A 202 1.87 31.37 -20.64
CA ASP A 202 2.56 31.93 -21.79
C ASP A 202 3.73 31.04 -22.26
N GLY A 203 4.24 31.34 -23.44
CA GLY A 203 5.36 30.61 -24.04
C GLY A 203 6.75 31.11 -23.63
N SER A 204 6.87 31.95 -22.60
CA SER A 204 8.15 32.46 -22.13
C SER A 204 8.93 31.38 -21.38
N GLU A 205 10.25 31.50 -21.39
CA GLU A 205 11.12 30.63 -20.60
C GLU A 205 11.01 30.99 -19.11
N VAL A 206 10.87 29.98 -18.26
CA VAL A 206 10.79 30.14 -16.80
C VAL A 206 12.17 29.90 -16.19
N SER A 207 12.61 30.82 -15.33
CA SER A 207 13.90 30.77 -14.62
C SER A 207 13.79 31.15 -13.14
N SER A 208 12.57 31.19 -12.58
CA SER A 208 12.26 31.65 -11.22
C SER A 208 12.44 30.58 -10.13
N HIS A 209 12.63 29.32 -10.51
CA HIS A 209 12.75 28.19 -9.58
C HIS A 209 14.13 27.55 -9.62
N ASP A 210 14.31 26.42 -8.93
CA ASP A 210 15.49 25.57 -9.09
C ASP A 210 15.59 25.03 -10.53
N SER A 211 16.78 24.54 -10.90
CA SER A 211 17.07 24.08 -12.26
C SER A 211 16.20 22.91 -12.72
N SER A 212 15.76 22.03 -11.81
CA SER A 212 14.88 20.92 -12.14
C SER A 212 13.49 21.42 -12.52
N THR A 213 12.90 22.24 -11.65
CA THR A 213 11.56 22.80 -11.85
C THR A 213 11.49 23.66 -13.12
N ASN A 214 12.48 24.53 -13.34
CA ASN A 214 12.57 25.32 -14.57
C ASN A 214 12.67 24.42 -15.81
N GLY A 215 13.57 23.43 -15.80
CA GLY A 215 13.75 22.51 -16.92
C GLY A 215 12.49 21.74 -17.29
N LEU A 216 11.74 21.27 -16.29
CA LEU A 216 10.47 20.56 -16.48
C LEU A 216 9.37 21.47 -17.05
N ILE A 217 9.21 22.68 -16.50
CA ILE A 217 8.22 23.65 -17.00
C ILE A 217 8.55 24.01 -18.45
N ASN A 218 9.81 24.34 -18.75
CA ASN A 218 10.22 24.72 -20.10
C ASN A 218 10.10 23.56 -21.09
N ARG A 219 10.38 22.31 -20.66
CA ARG A 219 10.12 21.12 -21.47
C ARG A 219 8.63 20.93 -21.77
N TYR A 220 7.77 21.07 -20.75
CA TYR A 220 6.32 21.00 -20.91
C TYR A 220 5.83 22.05 -21.92
N LYS A 221 6.23 23.31 -21.76
CA LYS A 221 5.89 24.40 -22.70
C LYS A 221 6.39 24.12 -24.12
N GLY A 222 7.61 23.61 -24.27
CA GLY A 222 8.20 23.26 -25.56
C GLY A 222 7.50 22.09 -26.27
N GLY A 223 7.02 21.09 -25.49
CA GLY A 223 6.26 19.95 -26.00
C GLY A 223 4.80 20.30 -26.34
N ALA A 224 4.11 21.05 -25.48
CA ALA A 224 2.75 21.52 -25.70
C ALA A 224 2.63 22.36 -26.98
N ARG A 225 3.63 23.20 -27.28
CA ARG A 225 3.69 23.98 -28.53
C ARG A 225 3.87 23.15 -29.80
N LYS A 226 4.52 21.99 -29.73
CA LYS A 226 4.68 21.11 -30.90
C LYS A 226 3.38 20.41 -31.30
N PHE A 227 2.50 20.12 -30.34
CA PHE A 227 1.22 19.45 -30.61
C PHE A 227 0.20 20.36 -31.32
N PHE A 228 0.19 21.68 -31.02
CA PHE A 228 -0.73 22.65 -31.63
C PHE A 228 -0.31 23.16 -33.02
N ARG A 229 0.92 22.88 -33.49
CA ARG A 229 1.38 23.28 -34.83
C ARG A 229 1.16 22.21 -35.92
N GLY A 230 0.59 21.05 -35.58
CA GLY A 230 0.15 20.04 -36.54
C GLY A 230 -1.19 20.41 -37.17
N GLY A 231 -1.20 21.44 -38.03
CA GLY A 231 -2.39 21.87 -38.76
C GLY A 231 -2.93 20.75 -39.66
N TRP A 232 -4.25 20.59 -39.64
CA TRP A 232 -4.99 19.97 -40.74
C TRP A 232 -4.67 20.74 -42.01
N VAL A 233 -3.86 20.16 -42.89
CA VAL A 233 -3.71 20.63 -44.26
C VAL A 233 -5.04 20.34 -44.94
N GLN A 234 -5.87 21.38 -45.13
CA GLN A 234 -6.93 21.33 -46.13
C GLN A 234 -6.25 21.20 -47.49
N GLY A 235 -6.29 20.00 -48.06
CA GLY A 235 -5.91 19.75 -49.44
C GLY A 235 -6.91 20.42 -50.37
N GLY A 236 -6.62 21.67 -50.75
CA GLY A 236 -7.14 22.27 -51.98
C GLY A 236 -6.16 22.01 -53.11
N GLY A 237 -6.62 21.37 -54.19
CA GLY A 237 -5.89 21.19 -55.44
C GLY A 237 -6.74 20.44 -56.44
N GLY A 238 -7.30 21.16 -57.42
CA GLY A 238 -8.13 20.62 -58.50
C GLY A 238 -7.36 20.27 -59.77
N GLY A 239 -8.13 19.87 -60.79
CA GLY A 239 -7.73 19.50 -62.17
C GLY A 239 -7.54 17.99 -62.32
N GLU A 240 -8.18 17.25 -63.24
CA GLU A 240 -8.93 17.54 -64.48
C GLU A 240 -10.25 16.74 -64.54
#